data_AF-K1T5I9-F1
#
_entry.id   AF-K1T5I9-F1
#
_cell.length_a   1.000
_cell.length_b   1.000
_cell.length_c   1.000
_cell.angle_alpha   90.00
_cell.angle_beta   90.00
_cell.angle_gamma   90.00
#
_symmetry.space_group_name_H-M   'P 1'
#
loop_
_entity.id
_entity.type
_entity.pdbx_description
1 polymer ?
#
loop_
_entity_poly.entity_id
_entity_poly.type
_entity_poly.pdbx_seq_one_letter_code
_entity_poly.pdbx_strand_id
1 'polypeptide(L)'
;MENTQNWLDQLKLRVSYGSNGNQAINPYQTLDRLHLTNYIWGDGGAGVNGAYLANDGVGNPNLKWETTQTFNVGIDYSFFNGRINGNIEMYVANTKDLLMKRTVPIMNGYKTIWDNVGKTRNKGVEFTLNTVNIRNKDFEWSTGIIFSLNRDKIVDLRGDKKDDITNK
;
A
#
# COMPACT_ATOMS: atom_id res chain seq x y z
N MET A 1 9.25 -27.24 29.11
CA MET A 1 10.41 -26.31 29.12
C MET A 1 11.03 -26.26 30.52
N GLU A 2 11.37 -27.40 31.15
CA GLU A 2 11.90 -27.40 32.53
C GLU A 2 13.34 -26.85 32.60
N ASN A 3 14.18 -27.16 31.61
CA ASN A 3 15.59 -26.75 31.61
C ASN A 3 15.83 -25.27 31.23
N THR A 4 14.80 -24.51 30.85
CA THR A 4 14.93 -23.12 30.38
C THR A 4 14.24 -22.09 31.27
N GLN A 5 13.54 -22.53 32.34
CA GLN A 5 12.77 -21.64 33.22
C GLN A 5 13.59 -20.50 33.85
N ASN A 6 14.89 -20.70 34.05
CA ASN A 6 15.73 -19.73 34.76
C ASN A 6 16.09 -18.50 33.91
N TRP A 7 15.93 -18.57 32.59
CA TRP A 7 16.38 -17.50 31.69
C TRP A 7 15.38 -17.17 30.58
N LEU A 8 14.50 -18.10 30.19
CA LEU A 8 13.50 -17.89 29.15
C LEU A 8 12.09 -17.85 29.76
N ASP A 9 11.44 -16.69 29.67
CA ASP A 9 10.06 -16.53 30.14
C ASP A 9 9.06 -16.83 29.01
N GLN A 10 9.36 -16.34 27.80
CA GLN A 10 8.50 -16.51 26.65
C GLN A 10 9.30 -16.52 25.35
N LEU A 11 8.91 -17.43 24.46
CA LEU A 11 9.28 -17.39 23.05
C LEU A 11 8.06 -17.73 22.20
N LYS A 12 7.61 -16.80 21.36
CA LYS A 12 6.43 -16.96 20.51
C LYS A 12 6.82 -16.69 19.07
N LEU A 13 6.53 -17.66 18.20
CA LEU A 13 6.62 -17.51 16.75
C LEU A 13 5.24 -17.12 16.20
N ARG A 14 5.19 -16.09 15.36
CA ARG A 14 4.02 -15.64 14.60
C ARG A 14 4.31 -15.75 13.12
N VAL A 15 3.38 -16.33 12.37
CA VAL A 15 3.41 -16.33 10.90
C VAL A 15 2.02 -15.93 10.43
N SER A 16 1.93 -14.98 9.52
CA SER A 16 0.67 -14.58 8.90
C SER A 16 0.80 -14.38 7.41
N TYR A 17 -0.28 -14.72 6.70
CA TYR A 17 -0.45 -14.46 5.28
C TYR A 17 -1.87 -13.96 5.06
N GLY A 18 -2.02 -12.85 4.35
CA GLY A 18 -3.32 -12.25 4.11
C GLY A 18 -3.36 -11.44 2.82
N SER A 19 -4.58 -11.23 2.32
CA SER A 19 -4.85 -10.38 1.16
C SER A 19 -5.80 -9.26 1.58
N ASN A 20 -5.46 -8.03 1.27
CA ASN A 20 -6.30 -6.85 1.49
C ASN A 20 -6.56 -6.15 0.15
N GLY A 21 -7.81 -5.75 -0.08
CA GLY A 21 -8.21 -5.07 -1.31
C GLY A 21 -8.50 -3.59 -1.06
N ASN A 22 -8.11 -2.73 -2.00
CA ASN A 22 -8.33 -1.29 -1.96
C ASN A 22 -9.11 -0.82 -3.21
N GLN A 23 -10.20 -0.10 -2.98
CA GLN A 23 -11.10 0.42 -4.01
C GLN A 23 -10.90 1.92 -4.28
N ALA A 24 -9.66 2.44 -4.20
CA ALA A 24 -9.28 3.87 -4.17
C ALA A 24 -9.65 4.74 -5.40
N ILE A 25 -10.87 4.61 -5.91
CA ILE A 25 -11.50 5.38 -6.97
C ILE A 25 -12.89 5.84 -6.52
N ASN A 26 -13.37 6.93 -7.10
CA ASN A 26 -14.71 7.44 -6.82
C ASN A 26 -15.81 6.48 -7.32
N PRO A 27 -17.05 6.61 -6.83
CA PRO A 27 -18.20 5.92 -7.40
C PRO A 27 -18.35 6.20 -8.90
N TYR A 28 -18.94 5.23 -9.62
CA TYR A 28 -19.23 5.30 -11.07
C TYR A 28 -18.01 5.46 -11.99
N GLN A 29 -16.79 5.25 -11.49
CA GLN A 29 -15.56 5.28 -12.31
C GLN A 29 -15.43 4.07 -13.25
N THR A 30 -16.27 3.04 -13.08
CA THR A 30 -16.39 1.89 -13.98
C THR A 30 -17.30 2.16 -15.19
N LEU A 31 -18.09 3.24 -15.16
CA LEU A 31 -19.06 3.61 -16.20
C LEU A 31 -18.56 4.81 -16.99
N ASP A 32 -19.02 4.91 -18.25
CA ASP A 32 -18.92 6.14 -19.02
C ASP A 32 -19.84 7.21 -18.42
N ARG A 33 -19.29 8.41 -18.21
CA ARG A 33 -19.96 9.54 -17.57
C ARG A 33 -19.93 10.75 -18.49
N LEU A 34 -21.11 11.26 -18.80
CA LEU A 34 -21.28 12.50 -19.55
C LEU A 34 -21.34 13.68 -18.59
N HIS A 35 -20.72 14.78 -19.01
CA HIS A 35 -20.79 16.06 -18.32
C HIS A 35 -21.75 16.98 -19.06
N LEU A 36 -22.61 17.66 -18.30
CA LEU A 36 -23.45 18.71 -18.81
C LEU A 36 -22.60 19.95 -19.13
N THR A 37 -22.91 20.59 -20.24
CA THR A 37 -22.31 21.86 -20.64
C THR A 37 -23.38 22.78 -21.20
N ASN A 38 -23.26 24.07 -20.96
CA ASN A 38 -24.14 25.06 -21.54
C ASN A 38 -23.45 25.68 -22.75
N TYR A 39 -24.16 25.77 -23.86
CA TYR A 39 -23.63 26.30 -25.11
C TYR A 39 -24.64 27.28 -25.74
N ILE A 40 -24.15 28.33 -26.38
CA ILE A 40 -24.98 29.25 -27.17
C ILE A 40 -24.91 28.77 -28.62
N TRP A 41 -26.03 28.27 -29.14
CA TRP A 41 -26.04 27.65 -30.46
C TRP A 41 -26.21 28.69 -31.58
N GLY A 42 -25.10 29.04 -32.23
CA GLY A 42 -25.04 30.05 -33.29
C GLY A 42 -24.88 31.49 -32.75
N ASP A 43 -24.48 32.42 -33.61
CA ASP A 43 -24.29 33.83 -33.23
C ASP A 43 -25.64 34.46 -32.84
N GLY A 44 -25.78 34.83 -31.55
CA GLY A 44 -27.01 35.37 -30.99
C GLY A 44 -28.09 34.33 -30.65
N GLY A 45 -27.75 33.03 -30.66
CA GLY A 45 -28.70 31.95 -30.39
C GLY A 45 -29.17 31.82 -28.93
N ALA A 46 -30.15 30.95 -28.70
CA ALA A 46 -30.60 30.59 -27.36
C ALA A 46 -29.56 29.68 -26.65
N GLY A 47 -29.48 29.80 -25.33
CA GLY A 47 -28.70 28.88 -24.51
C GLY A 47 -29.30 27.47 -24.56
N VAL A 48 -28.50 26.48 -24.91
CA VAL A 48 -28.88 25.06 -24.94
C VAL A 48 -28.01 24.26 -23.97
N ASN A 49 -28.60 23.19 -23.41
CA ASN A 49 -27.86 22.20 -22.64
C ASN A 49 -27.30 21.14 -23.61
N GLY A 50 -25.99 20.96 -23.59
CA GLY A 50 -25.30 19.86 -24.24
C GLY A 50 -24.77 18.86 -23.20
N ALA A 51 -24.44 17.66 -23.68
CA ALA A 51 -23.73 16.66 -22.91
C ALA A 51 -22.53 16.17 -23.74
N TYR A 52 -21.39 15.97 -23.09
CA TYR A 52 -20.19 15.47 -23.76
C TYR A 52 -19.44 14.50 -22.84
N LEU A 53 -18.64 13.63 -23.44
CA LEU A 53 -17.76 12.73 -22.72
C LEU A 53 -16.53 13.53 -22.26
N ALA A 54 -16.41 13.76 -20.95
CA ALA A 54 -15.26 14.46 -20.39
C ALA A 54 -14.00 13.59 -20.43
N ASN A 55 -12.82 14.22 -20.32
CA ASN A 55 -11.52 13.53 -20.34
C ASN A 55 -11.36 12.48 -19.23
N ASP A 56 -12.08 12.61 -18.12
CA ASP A 56 -12.14 11.66 -17.01
C ASP A 56 -13.44 10.84 -17.03
N GLY A 57 -14.34 11.09 -17.99
CA GLY A 57 -15.64 10.47 -18.12
C GLY A 57 -15.59 9.05 -18.68
N VAL A 58 -14.46 8.59 -19.22
CA VAL A 58 -14.35 7.24 -19.79
C VAL A 58 -14.23 6.19 -18.70
N GLY A 59 -15.16 5.25 -18.71
CA GLY A 59 -15.18 4.09 -17.82
C GLY A 59 -14.34 2.94 -18.34
N ASN A 60 -13.97 2.05 -17.44
CA ASN A 60 -13.32 0.79 -17.79
C ASN A 60 -14.06 -0.37 -17.11
N PRO A 61 -14.77 -1.22 -17.87
CA PRO A 61 -15.57 -2.31 -17.30
C PRO A 61 -14.72 -3.41 -16.67
N ASN A 62 -13.40 -3.44 -16.94
CA ASN A 62 -12.47 -4.40 -16.37
C ASN A 62 -11.81 -3.90 -15.06
N LEU A 63 -12.20 -2.72 -14.57
CA LEU A 63 -11.69 -2.20 -13.30
C LEU A 63 -12.04 -3.14 -12.15
N LYS A 64 -11.02 -3.45 -11.36
CA LYS A 64 -11.08 -4.28 -10.16
C LYS A 64 -10.31 -3.62 -9.03
N TRP A 65 -10.44 -4.19 -7.84
CA TRP A 65 -9.75 -3.66 -6.67
C TRP A 65 -8.24 -3.90 -6.77
N GLU A 66 -7.46 -2.91 -6.33
CA GLU A 66 -6.04 -3.10 -6.05
C GLU A 66 -5.90 -4.12 -4.92
N THR A 67 -5.00 -5.09 -5.05
CA THR A 67 -4.86 -6.18 -4.08
C THR A 67 -3.45 -6.24 -3.52
N THR A 68 -3.31 -6.09 -2.20
CA THR A 68 -2.06 -6.26 -1.47
C THR A 68 -2.04 -7.62 -0.77
N GLN A 69 -1.07 -8.45 -1.11
CA GLN A 69 -0.80 -9.73 -0.44
C GLN A 69 0.40 -9.56 0.48
N THR A 70 0.19 -9.77 1.77
CA THR A 70 1.21 -9.59 2.80
C THR A 70 1.55 -10.92 3.43
N PHE A 71 2.85 -11.22 3.48
CA PHE A 71 3.42 -12.28 4.29
C PHE A 71 4.25 -11.65 5.40
N ASN A 72 4.00 -12.05 6.66
CA ASN A 72 4.69 -11.55 7.83
C ASN A 72 5.14 -12.72 8.72
N VAL A 73 6.36 -12.62 9.22
CA VAL A 73 6.95 -13.54 10.20
C VAL A 73 7.47 -12.70 11.35
N GLY A 74 7.07 -13.05 12.58
CA GLY A 74 7.45 -12.35 13.79
C GLY A 74 7.89 -13.32 14.87
N ILE A 75 8.86 -12.89 15.68
CA ILE A 75 9.28 -13.59 16.90
C ILE A 75 9.14 -12.61 18.06
N ASP A 76 8.38 -13.00 19.07
CA ASP A 76 8.31 -12.29 20.35
C ASP A 76 9.10 -13.08 21.40
N TYR A 77 9.91 -12.38 22.19
CA TYR A 77 10.74 -12.99 23.21
C TYR A 77 10.70 -12.22 24.53
N SER A 78 10.88 -12.95 25.63
CA SER A 78 11.06 -12.43 26.98
C SER A 78 12.02 -13.31 27.75
N PHE A 79 13.00 -12.67 28.37
CA PHE A 79 14.04 -13.30 29.18
C PHE A 79 14.16 -12.64 30.55
N PHE A 80 14.61 -13.43 31.53
CA PHE A 80 14.95 -13.00 32.89
C PHE A 80 13.80 -12.27 33.62
N ASN A 81 12.62 -12.90 33.69
CA ASN A 81 11.39 -12.35 34.26
C ASN A 81 10.99 -11.01 33.63
N GLY A 82 11.06 -10.92 32.30
CA GLY A 82 10.66 -9.75 31.52
C GLY A 82 11.69 -8.63 31.50
N ARG A 83 12.87 -8.81 32.10
CA ARG A 83 13.92 -7.79 32.11
C ARG A 83 14.47 -7.51 30.72
N ILE A 84 14.45 -8.47 29.80
CA ILE A 84 14.78 -8.27 28.40
C ILE A 84 13.65 -8.82 27.58
N ASN A 85 12.92 -7.95 26.87
CA ASN A 85 11.80 -8.36 26.03
C ASN A 85 11.80 -7.57 24.73
N GLY A 86 11.13 -8.11 23.72
CA GLY A 86 11.09 -7.47 22.43
C GLY A 86 10.42 -8.30 21.37
N ASN A 87 10.47 -7.78 20.15
CA ASN A 87 10.02 -8.47 18.96
C ASN A 87 10.95 -8.19 17.78
N ILE A 88 11.00 -9.16 16.86
CA ILE A 88 11.57 -9.00 15.53
C ILE A 88 10.46 -9.37 14.56
N GLU A 89 10.13 -8.47 13.65
CA GLU A 89 9.16 -8.71 12.59
C GLU A 89 9.81 -8.51 11.23
N MET A 90 9.48 -9.38 10.28
CA MET A 90 9.89 -9.26 8.89
C MET A 90 8.66 -9.44 8.02
N TYR A 91 8.49 -8.58 7.03
CA TYR A 91 7.34 -8.63 6.16
C TYR A 91 7.68 -8.35 4.71
N VAL A 92 6.86 -8.91 3.82
CA VAL A 92 6.84 -8.60 2.39
C VAL A 92 5.39 -8.41 1.98
N ALA A 93 5.07 -7.20 1.51
CA ALA A 93 3.79 -6.85 0.93
C ALA A 93 3.95 -6.68 -0.58
N ASN A 94 3.18 -7.44 -1.37
CA ASN A 94 3.14 -7.32 -2.83
C ASN A 94 1.78 -6.79 -3.22
N THR A 95 1.75 -5.62 -3.84
CA THR A 95 0.52 -5.02 -4.35
C THR A 95 0.46 -5.18 -5.86
N LYS A 96 -0.68 -5.66 -6.35
CA LYS A 96 -0.97 -5.84 -7.77
C LYS A 96 -2.25 -5.12 -8.14
N ASP A 97 -2.42 -4.95 -9.46
CA ASP A 97 -3.61 -4.33 -10.04
C ASP A 97 -3.80 -2.89 -9.55
N LEU A 98 -2.70 -2.10 -9.49
CA LEU A 98 -2.75 -0.75 -8.93
C LEU A 98 -3.74 0.11 -9.71
N LEU A 99 -4.59 0.83 -8.99
CA LEU A 99 -5.57 1.72 -9.60
C LEU A 99 -4.87 3.02 -9.98
N MET A 100 -4.68 3.25 -11.28
CA MET A 100 -4.04 4.47 -11.78
C MET A 100 -4.71 5.00 -13.04
N LYS A 101 -4.66 6.32 -13.23
CA LYS A 101 -5.03 6.95 -14.51
C LYS A 101 -3.89 6.79 -15.49
N ARG A 102 -4.11 6.06 -16.59
CA ARG A 102 -3.14 5.99 -17.68
C ARG A 102 -3.47 7.00 -18.77
N THR A 103 -2.43 7.62 -19.32
CA THR A 103 -2.55 8.48 -20.50
C THR A 103 -2.81 7.63 -21.74
N VAL A 104 -3.69 8.09 -22.62
CA VAL A 104 -3.99 7.47 -23.92
C VAL A 104 -3.84 8.47 -25.05
N PRO A 105 -3.62 8.01 -26.30
CA PRO A 105 -3.60 8.89 -27.46
C PRO A 105 -4.87 9.73 -27.54
N ILE A 106 -4.71 11.05 -27.71
CA ILE A 106 -5.82 12.01 -27.79
C ILE A 106 -6.79 11.72 -28.94
N MET A 107 -6.35 10.99 -29.97
CA MET A 107 -7.19 10.54 -31.09
C MET A 107 -8.40 9.70 -30.65
N ASN A 108 -8.37 9.15 -29.43
CA ASN A 108 -9.50 8.42 -28.85
C ASN A 108 -10.64 9.34 -28.37
N GLY A 109 -10.45 10.67 -28.38
CA GLY A 109 -11.44 11.65 -27.89
C GLY A 109 -11.33 11.97 -26.38
N TYR A 110 -10.37 11.36 -25.69
CA TYR A 110 -10.08 11.57 -24.27
C TYR A 110 -8.59 11.37 -23.98
N LYS A 111 -8.10 11.90 -22.85
CA LYS A 111 -6.67 11.88 -22.47
C LYS A 111 -6.29 10.82 -21.46
N THR A 112 -7.22 10.41 -20.60
CA THR A 112 -6.93 9.53 -19.47
C THR A 112 -8.04 8.51 -19.25
N ILE A 113 -7.68 7.33 -18.76
CA ILE A 113 -8.63 6.29 -18.33
C ILE A 113 -8.10 5.61 -17.07
N TRP A 114 -8.99 5.28 -16.13
CA TRP A 114 -8.63 4.44 -14.99
C TRP A 114 -8.37 3.01 -15.45
N ASP A 115 -7.30 2.42 -14.93
CA ASP A 115 -6.90 1.06 -15.25
C ASP A 115 -6.18 0.41 -14.08
N ASN A 116 -6.17 -0.92 -14.05
CA ASN A 116 -5.38 -1.71 -13.10
C ASN A 116 -4.01 -1.97 -13.70
N VAL A 117 -3.03 -1.15 -13.35
CA VAL A 117 -1.69 -1.18 -13.96
C VAL A 117 -0.59 -1.31 -12.92
N GLY A 118 0.40 -2.13 -13.23
CA GLY A 118 1.62 -2.20 -12.45
C GLY A 118 1.51 -3.00 -11.15
N LYS A 119 2.66 -3.11 -10.49
CA LYS A 119 2.89 -3.88 -9.28
C LYS A 119 3.92 -3.17 -8.42
N THR A 120 3.71 -3.12 -7.13
CA THR A 120 4.69 -2.64 -6.15
C THR A 120 5.02 -3.75 -5.16
N ARG A 121 6.20 -3.61 -4.55
CA ARG A 121 6.64 -4.45 -3.45
C ARG A 121 7.20 -3.56 -2.37
N ASN A 122 6.67 -3.75 -1.17
CA ASN A 122 7.21 -3.21 0.06
C ASN A 122 7.77 -4.38 0.87
N LYS A 123 8.97 -4.22 1.44
CA LYS A 123 9.55 -5.18 2.36
C LYS A 123 10.21 -4.45 3.50
N GLY A 124 10.05 -4.97 4.71
CA GLY A 124 10.62 -4.34 5.88
C GLY A 124 11.02 -5.32 6.97
N VAL A 125 11.86 -4.80 7.85
CA VAL A 125 12.24 -5.43 9.11
C VAL A 125 12.01 -4.43 10.22
N GLU A 126 11.35 -4.88 11.28
CA GLU A 126 11.08 -4.10 12.48
C GLU A 126 11.65 -4.85 13.68
N PHE A 127 12.25 -4.09 14.58
CA PHE A 127 12.88 -4.60 15.79
C PHE A 127 12.51 -3.71 16.96
N THR A 128 12.07 -4.34 18.03
CA THR A 128 11.87 -3.68 19.32
C THR A 128 12.65 -4.43 20.38
N LEU A 129 13.37 -3.69 21.23
CA LEU A 129 14.06 -4.19 22.40
C LEU A 129 13.77 -3.28 23.59
N ASN A 130 13.28 -3.89 24.66
CA ASN A 130 13.12 -3.24 25.95
C ASN A 130 13.97 -3.96 26.99
N THR A 131 14.73 -3.20 27.75
CA THR A 131 15.54 -3.71 28.85
C THR A 131 15.22 -2.98 30.15
N VAL A 132 15.28 -3.71 31.26
CA VAL A 132 15.32 -3.15 32.62
C VAL A 132 16.73 -3.37 33.14
N ASN A 133 17.55 -2.34 32.98
CA ASN A 133 18.99 -2.40 33.26
C ASN A 133 19.25 -2.45 34.78
N ILE A 134 18.53 -1.61 35.53
CA ILE A 134 18.62 -1.53 37.00
C ILE A 134 17.21 -1.54 37.57
N ARG A 135 16.98 -2.35 38.61
CA ARG A 135 15.73 -2.36 39.39
C ARG A 135 16.06 -2.62 40.85
N ASN A 136 16.18 -1.54 41.61
CA ASN A 136 16.39 -1.53 43.06
C ASN A 136 15.26 -0.74 43.74
N LYS A 137 15.22 -0.69 45.07
CA LYS A 137 14.16 0.03 45.83
C LYS A 137 14.11 1.53 45.52
N ASP A 138 15.27 2.13 45.30
CA ASP A 138 15.41 3.59 45.18
C ASP A 138 15.63 4.06 43.74
N PHE A 139 15.85 3.13 42.80
CA PHE A 139 16.18 3.45 41.42
C PHE A 139 15.81 2.34 40.43
N GLU A 140 15.09 2.70 39.37
CA GLU A 140 14.81 1.84 38.22
C GLU A 140 15.22 2.55 36.94
N TRP A 141 15.96 1.84 36.08
CA TRP A 141 16.36 2.29 34.75
C TRP A 141 15.95 1.27 33.71
N SER A 142 15.14 1.73 32.75
CA SER A 142 14.79 0.99 31.55
C SER A 142 15.31 1.68 30.28
N THR A 143 15.58 0.88 29.26
CA THR A 143 15.94 1.35 27.91
C THR A 143 15.01 0.71 26.90
N GLY A 144 14.48 1.52 25.97
CA GLY A 144 13.70 1.05 24.83
C GLY A 144 14.40 1.44 23.53
N ILE A 145 14.56 0.49 22.63
CA ILE A 145 15.13 0.68 21.29
C ILE A 145 14.11 0.18 20.28
N ILE A 146 13.78 1.04 19.31
CA ILE A 146 12.93 0.70 18.18
C ILE A 146 13.71 0.99 16.91
N PHE A 147 13.74 0.01 16.02
CA PHE A 147 14.38 0.12 14.71
C PHE A 147 13.42 -0.38 13.64
N SER A 148 13.31 0.37 12.55
CA SER A 148 12.53 -0.02 11.38
C SER A 148 13.33 0.30 10.13
N LEU A 149 13.33 -0.65 9.19
CA LEU A 149 13.87 -0.48 7.86
C LEU A 149 12.82 -0.93 6.85
N ASN A 150 12.42 -0.03 5.98
CA ASN A 150 11.49 -0.32 4.88
C ASN A 150 12.15 -0.04 3.53
N ARG A 151 11.89 -0.91 2.55
CA ARG A 151 12.30 -0.73 1.15
C ARG A 151 11.13 -0.94 0.22
N ASP A 152 10.79 0.13 -0.49
CA ASP A 152 9.78 0.13 -1.54
C ASP A 152 10.39 -0.02 -2.92
N LYS A 153 9.68 -0.74 -3.80
CA LYS A 153 10.06 -0.90 -5.21
C LYS A 153 8.81 -0.99 -6.10
N ILE A 154 8.84 -0.28 -7.22
CA ILE A 154 7.98 -0.56 -8.36
C ILE A 154 8.54 -1.80 -9.07
N VAL A 155 7.75 -2.87 -9.09
CA VAL A 155 8.13 -4.15 -9.70
C VAL A 155 7.83 -4.17 -11.18
N ASP A 156 6.72 -3.55 -11.57
CA ASP A 156 6.26 -3.46 -12.95
C ASP A 156 5.42 -2.19 -13.09
N LEU A 157 5.64 -1.43 -14.16
CA LEU A 157 4.82 -0.30 -14.54
C LEU A 157 4.62 -0.41 -16.05
N ARG A 158 3.40 -0.78 -16.46
CA ARG A 158 2.87 -0.87 -17.84
C ARG A 158 3.92 -0.75 -18.96
N GLY A 159 4.18 -1.82 -19.70
CA GLY A 159 5.06 -1.80 -20.86
C GLY A 159 5.49 -3.18 -21.33
N ASP A 160 6.57 -3.26 -22.11
CA ASP A 160 7.21 -4.51 -22.57
C ASP A 160 8.12 -5.17 -21.51
N LYS A 161 8.01 -4.73 -20.24
CA LYS A 161 8.85 -5.12 -19.10
C LYS A 161 10.34 -4.76 -19.26
N LYS A 162 10.68 -3.84 -20.18
CA LYS A 162 12.03 -3.28 -20.23
C LYS A 162 12.11 -2.05 -19.34
N ASP A 163 13.24 -1.92 -18.66
CA ASP A 163 13.57 -0.70 -17.94
C ASP A 163 13.68 0.46 -18.94
N ASP A 164 12.96 1.54 -18.67
CA ASP A 164 13.16 2.81 -19.37
C ASP A 164 14.47 3.43 -18.87
N ILE A 165 15.59 2.97 -19.45
CA ILE A 165 16.95 3.40 -19.12
C ILE A 165 17.19 4.90 -19.30
N THR A 166 16.28 5.60 -19.96
CA THR A 166 16.29 7.05 -20.16
C THR A 166 15.64 7.85 -19.02
N ASN A 167 14.94 7.19 -18.09
CA ASN A 167 14.36 7.81 -16.90
C ASN A 167 15.18 7.46 -15.64
N LYS A 168 16.37 8.08 -15.52
CA LYS A 168 17.24 8.03 -14.33
C LYS A 168 17.11 9.28 -13.49
#